data_AF-A0A7C6X1L7-F1
#
_entry.id   AF-A0A7C6X1L7-F1
#
_cell.length_a   1.000
_cell.length_b   1.000
_cell.length_c   1.000
_cell.angle_alpha   90.00
_cell.angle_beta   90.00
_cell.angle_gamma   90.00
#
_symmetry.space_group_name_H-M   'P 1'
#
loop_
_entity.id
_entity.type
_entity.pdbx_description
1 polymer ?
#
loop_
_entity_poly.entity_id
_entity_poly.type
_entity_poly.pdbx_seq_one_letter_code
_entity_poly.pdbx_strand_id
1 'polypeptide(L)'
;MPRLLTLSLTETTRGENDYQVIARDLDNDRWVMVSVPREEFRSGQDVKWDLFAVTEADVEEKPRRSRPEEYVLTQASTPRLTGRYSTPDQRIEILADLAVGSITNDIKKSPGYVGIVVVDTVQDISMSIKGHELDQNDFDPERRFFWESRIKFINDGLWWNRPCKDMRWKQYWLDVKERREHDFEALKKKWISYISNHHTYFLIEFYAATPRFPGKKYPVISGVHCF
;
A
#
# COMPACT_ATOMS: atom_id res chain seq x y z
N MET A 1 8.45 22.68 -4.04
CA MET A 1 7.39 21.78 -3.56
C MET A 1 6.84 20.96 -4.72
N PRO A 2 7.25 19.70 -4.86
CA PRO A 2 6.57 18.76 -5.75
C PRO A 2 5.10 18.56 -5.35
N ARG A 3 4.25 18.27 -6.33
CA ARG A 3 2.85 17.87 -6.17
C ARG A 3 2.77 16.37 -5.92
N LEU A 4 2.36 15.98 -4.72
CA LEU A 4 2.31 14.61 -4.25
C LEU A 4 0.86 14.10 -4.24
N LEU A 5 0.54 13.15 -5.11
CA LEU A 5 -0.75 12.46 -5.15
C LEU A 5 -0.75 11.30 -4.16
N THR A 6 -1.55 11.38 -3.11
CA THR A 6 -1.63 10.34 -2.08
C THR A 6 -2.47 9.14 -2.54
N LEU A 7 -1.89 7.95 -2.48
CA LEU A 7 -2.51 6.68 -2.90
C LEU A 7 -2.55 5.63 -1.79
N SER A 8 -1.75 5.78 -0.74
CA SER A 8 -1.94 5.03 0.51
C SER A 8 -1.71 5.94 1.69
N LEU A 9 -2.54 5.75 2.71
CA LEU A 9 -2.46 6.43 3.99
C LEU A 9 -2.74 5.41 5.09
N THR A 10 -1.73 5.12 5.92
CA THR A 10 -1.84 4.13 6.99
C THR A 10 -1.24 4.66 8.29
N GLU A 11 -1.90 4.38 9.42
CA GLU A 11 -1.30 4.59 10.73
C GLU A 11 -0.14 3.62 10.89
N THR A 12 1.03 4.13 11.28
CA THR A 12 2.19 3.26 11.51
C THR A 12 2.22 2.84 12.97
N THR A 13 2.63 1.60 13.22
CA THR A 13 2.99 1.15 14.57
C THR A 13 4.43 1.53 14.93
N ARG A 14 5.14 2.25 14.05
CA ARG A 14 6.55 2.60 14.21
C ARG A 14 6.76 4.01 14.74
N GLY A 15 5.80 4.91 14.54
CA GLY A 15 5.73 6.22 15.15
C GLY A 15 4.37 6.40 15.82
N GLU A 16 4.36 6.72 17.12
CA GLU A 16 3.11 6.91 17.87
C GLU A 16 2.27 8.11 17.34
N ASN A 17 2.91 9.02 16.61
CA ASN A 17 2.33 10.29 16.15
C ASN A 17 2.50 10.54 14.64
N ASP A 18 2.70 9.51 13.80
CA ASP A 18 2.83 9.66 12.35
C ASP A 18 1.88 8.78 11.54
N TYR A 19 1.57 9.25 10.33
CA TYR A 19 0.96 8.47 9.26
C TYR A 19 2.02 8.15 8.22
N GLN A 20 2.01 6.93 7.69
CA GLN A 20 2.75 6.59 6.49
C GLN A 20 1.90 6.90 5.26
N VAL A 21 2.43 7.83 4.46
CA VAL A 21 1.85 8.19 3.17
C VAL A 21 2.70 7.57 2.07
N ILE A 22 2.04 6.94 1.10
CA ILE A 22 2.64 6.59 -0.18
C ILE A 22 1.97 7.46 -1.23
N ALA A 23 2.79 8.21 -1.95
CA ALA A 23 2.35 9.15 -2.95
C ALA A 23 3.14 9.02 -4.26
N ARG A 24 2.51 9.42 -5.36
CA ARG A 24 3.20 9.69 -6.63
C ARG A 24 3.60 11.16 -6.66
N ASP A 25 4.88 11.42 -6.86
CA ASP A 25 5.40 12.75 -7.20
C ASP A 25 5.10 13.00 -8.68
N LEU A 26 4.07 13.83 -8.93
CA LEU A 26 3.56 14.10 -10.27
C LEU A 26 4.51 14.95 -11.11
N ASP A 27 5.44 15.67 -10.47
CA ASP A 27 6.36 16.58 -11.16
C ASP A 27 7.68 15.90 -11.52
N ASN A 28 8.10 14.89 -10.73
CA ASN A 28 9.37 14.17 -10.94
C ASN A 28 9.18 12.70 -11.35
N ASP A 29 7.94 12.28 -11.58
CA ASP A 29 7.58 10.93 -12.03
C ASP A 29 8.20 9.81 -11.17
N ARG A 30 8.06 9.92 -9.84
CA ARG A 30 8.64 8.96 -8.88
C ARG A 30 7.72 8.64 -7.72
N TRP A 31 7.98 7.52 -7.05
CA TRP A 31 7.31 7.15 -5.81
C TRP A 31 7.96 7.80 -4.58
N VAL A 32 7.12 8.27 -3.66
CA VAL A 32 7.52 8.88 -2.39
C VAL A 32 6.78 8.20 -1.25
N MET A 33 7.54 7.69 -0.28
CA MET A 33 7.03 7.17 0.99
C MET A 33 7.49 8.10 2.10
N VAL A 34 6.56 8.76 2.77
CA VAL A 34 6.85 9.78 3.76
C VAL A 34 6.08 9.50 5.05
N SER A 35 6.78 9.65 6.19
CA SER A 35 6.15 9.74 7.50
C SER A 35 5.65 11.18 7.68
N VAL A 36 4.33 11.37 7.70
CA VAL A 36 3.69 12.65 7.92
C VAL A 36 3.28 12.75 9.39
N PRO A 37 3.78 13.72 10.16
CA PRO A 37 3.32 13.96 11.52
C PRO A 37 1.82 14.26 11.56
N ARG A 38 1.13 13.78 12.60
CA ARG A 38 -0.34 13.95 12.74
C ARG A 38 -0.77 15.42 12.71
N GLU A 39 0.05 16.30 13.27
CA GLU A 39 -0.16 17.75 13.27
C GLU A 39 -0.15 18.36 11.85
N GLU A 40 0.57 17.74 10.91
CA GLU A 40 0.63 18.17 9.51
C GLU A 40 -0.46 17.53 8.65
N PHE A 41 -1.33 16.71 9.23
CA PHE A 41 -2.45 16.10 8.53
C PHE A 41 -3.60 17.09 8.28
N ARG A 42 -3.75 18.09 9.16
CA ARG A 42 -4.81 19.10 9.09
C ARG A 42 -4.29 20.50 9.38
N SER A 43 -4.91 21.51 8.78
CA SER A 43 -4.86 22.89 9.29
C SER A 43 -6.28 23.38 9.46
N GLY A 44 -6.73 23.51 10.71
CA GLY A 44 -8.14 23.77 11.00
C GLY A 44 -9.04 22.65 10.49
N GLN A 45 -9.95 22.97 9.57
CA GLN A 45 -10.85 21.99 8.93
C GLN A 45 -10.27 21.35 7.66
N ASP A 46 -9.18 21.89 7.12
CA ASP A 46 -8.62 21.42 5.85
C ASP A 46 -7.73 20.18 6.06
N VAL A 47 -8.12 19.07 5.45
CA VAL A 47 -7.34 17.83 5.41
C VAL A 47 -6.29 17.94 4.30
N LYS A 48 -5.02 18.09 4.69
CA LYS A 48 -3.90 18.31 3.76
C LYS A 48 -3.50 17.04 3.03
N TRP A 49 -3.63 15.89 3.68
CA TRP A 49 -3.27 14.57 3.15
C TRP A 49 -4.50 13.68 3.19
N ASP A 50 -4.94 13.17 2.05
CA ASP A 50 -6.10 12.29 1.97
C ASP A 50 -5.96 11.40 0.73
N LEU A 51 -6.65 10.27 0.68
CA LEU A 51 -6.64 9.44 -0.51
C LEU A 51 -7.13 10.24 -1.72
N PHE A 52 -6.33 10.23 -2.78
CA PHE A 52 -6.51 11.00 -4.00
C PHE A 52 -6.42 12.53 -3.87
N ALA A 53 -5.93 13.04 -2.74
CA ALA A 53 -5.53 14.44 -2.62
C ALA A 53 -4.17 14.68 -3.28
N VAL A 54 -4.00 15.88 -3.84
CA VAL A 54 -2.73 16.40 -4.35
C VAL A 54 -2.23 17.46 -3.39
N THR A 55 -1.09 17.17 -2.77
CA THR A 55 -0.49 18.00 -1.73
C THR A 55 0.87 18.49 -2.21
N GLU A 56 1.07 19.80 -2.22
CA GLU A 56 2.40 20.37 -2.40
C GLU A 56 3.14 20.30 -1.07
N ALA A 57 4.30 19.64 -1.06
CA ALA A 57 5.17 19.59 0.10
C ALA A 57 6.62 19.36 -0.33
N ASP A 58 7.58 20.01 0.32
CA ASP A 58 8.99 19.68 0.11
C ASP A 58 9.38 18.45 0.92
N VAL A 59 10.00 17.50 0.21
CA VAL A 59 10.48 16.23 0.75
C VAL A 59 11.98 16.09 0.49
N GLU A 60 12.69 15.54 1.48
CA GLU A 60 14.11 15.21 1.36
C GLU A 60 14.34 13.73 1.63
N GLU A 61 15.39 13.17 1.05
CA GLU A 61 15.73 11.75 1.26
C GLU A 61 15.99 11.51 2.75
N LYS A 62 15.39 10.45 3.31
CA LYS A 62 15.60 10.11 4.70
C LYS A 62 17.08 9.72 4.92
N PRO A 63 17.82 10.35 5.87
CA PRO A 63 19.26 10.12 6.05
C PRO A 63 19.65 8.66 6.31
N ARG A 64 18.78 7.89 6.96
CA ARG A 64 18.95 6.45 7.21
C ARG A 64 17.79 5.67 6.60
N ARG A 65 17.65 5.76 5.28
CA ARG A 65 16.60 5.06 4.53
C ARG A 65 16.86 3.56 4.43
N SER A 66 15.79 2.77 4.59
CA SER A 66 15.79 1.33 4.38
C SER A 66 15.36 0.91 2.96
N ARG A 67 15.00 1.91 2.14
CA ARG A 67 14.61 1.77 0.72
C ARG A 67 14.75 3.12 -0.01
N PRO A 68 14.93 3.15 -1.33
CA PRO A 68 15.11 4.38 -2.12
C PRO A 68 14.00 5.41 -1.96
N GLU A 69 12.75 4.97 -1.85
CA GLU A 69 11.54 5.80 -1.83
C GLU A 69 11.23 6.40 -0.45
N GLU A 70 12.10 6.24 0.55
CA GLU A 70 11.89 6.84 1.87
C GLU A 70 12.36 8.29 1.94
N TYR A 71 11.41 9.17 2.21
CA TYR A 71 11.60 10.60 2.38
C TYR A 71 11.04 11.10 3.72
N VAL A 72 11.42 12.31 4.09
CA VAL A 72 10.84 13.06 5.21
C VAL A 72 10.38 14.43 4.72
N LEU A 73 9.36 14.99 5.36
CA LEU A 73 8.96 16.38 5.12
C LEU A 73 10.07 17.31 5.61
N THR A 74 10.44 18.29 4.79
CA THR A 74 11.36 19.33 5.25
C THR A 74 10.62 20.29 6.18
N GLN A 75 11.31 20.80 7.22
CA GLN A 75 10.73 21.81 8.12
C GLN A 75 10.50 23.17 7.44
N ALA A 76 11.06 23.37 6.25
CA ALA A 76 11.04 24.63 5.53
C ALA A 76 9.71 24.93 4.82
N SER A 77 8.86 23.93 4.60
CA SER A 77 7.60 24.10 3.88
C SER A 77 6.42 23.46 4.61
N THR A 78 5.40 24.24 4.92
CA THR A 78 4.12 23.70 5.39
C THR A 78 3.39 23.04 4.23
N PRO A 79 3.00 21.74 4.33
CA PRO A 79 2.24 21.07 3.28
C PRO A 79 0.93 21.80 2.94
N ARG A 80 0.61 21.88 1.65
CA ARG A 80 -0.56 22.60 1.13
C ARG A 80 -1.39 21.72 0.20
N LEU A 81 -2.67 21.56 0.48
CA LEU A 81 -3.62 20.93 -0.44
C LEU A 81 -3.80 21.82 -1.68
N THR A 82 -3.61 21.28 -2.87
CA THR A 82 -3.77 22.02 -4.14
C THR A 82 -4.83 21.46 -5.06
N GLY A 83 -5.25 20.21 -4.84
CA GLY A 83 -6.30 19.58 -5.63
C GLY A 83 -6.71 18.22 -5.10
N ARG A 84 -7.71 17.62 -5.75
CA ARG A 84 -8.21 16.29 -5.41
C ARG A 84 -8.88 15.65 -6.63
N TYR A 85 -8.64 14.36 -6.84
CA TYR A 85 -9.44 13.55 -7.76
C TYR A 85 -10.69 13.09 -6.99
N SER A 86 -11.79 13.81 -7.17
CA SER A 86 -12.98 13.71 -6.31
C SER A 86 -14.02 12.73 -6.83
N THR A 87 -14.04 12.45 -8.13
CA THR A 87 -15.01 11.54 -8.76
C THR A 87 -14.41 10.16 -9.02
N PRO A 88 -15.24 9.09 -9.09
CA PRO A 88 -14.77 7.76 -9.48
C PRO A 88 -14.04 7.75 -10.83
N ASP A 89 -14.60 8.40 -11.85
CA ASP A 89 -14.02 8.42 -13.21
C ASP A 89 -12.62 9.05 -13.22
N GLN A 90 -12.45 10.19 -12.55
CA GLN A 90 -11.14 10.84 -12.38
C GLN A 90 -10.11 9.94 -11.68
N ARG A 91 -10.56 9.16 -10.69
CA ARG A 91 -9.68 8.25 -9.94
C ARG A 91 -9.31 7.02 -10.77
N ILE A 92 -10.26 6.48 -11.52
CA ILE A 92 -10.01 5.37 -12.45
C ILE A 92 -9.01 5.81 -13.52
N GLU A 93 -9.20 6.99 -14.12
CA GLU A 93 -8.34 7.53 -15.17
C GLU A 93 -6.89 7.67 -14.68
N ILE A 94 -6.65 8.36 -13.55
CA ILE A 94 -5.29 8.55 -13.04
C ILE A 94 -4.64 7.22 -12.61
N LEU A 95 -5.41 6.27 -12.06
CA LEU A 95 -4.87 4.96 -11.68
C LEU A 95 -4.53 4.09 -12.89
N ALA A 96 -5.34 4.12 -13.94
CA ALA A 96 -5.06 3.42 -15.19
C ALA A 96 -3.75 3.92 -15.81
N ASP A 97 -3.58 5.24 -15.87
CA ASP A 97 -2.37 5.88 -16.43
C ASP A 97 -1.12 5.49 -15.62
N LEU A 98 -1.21 5.57 -14.29
CA LEU A 98 -0.12 5.17 -13.39
C LEU A 98 0.18 3.66 -13.44
N ALA A 99 -0.82 2.80 -13.66
CA ALA A 99 -0.61 1.35 -13.75
C ALA A 99 0.19 0.96 -15.00
N VAL A 100 -0.11 1.59 -16.16
CA VAL A 100 0.64 1.38 -17.41
C VAL A 100 2.13 1.72 -17.22
N GLY A 101 2.41 2.85 -16.57
CA GLY A 101 3.78 3.29 -16.25
C GLY A 101 4.49 2.42 -15.22
N SER A 102 3.81 2.08 -14.11
CA SER A 102 4.38 1.36 -12.97
C SER A 102 4.96 0.00 -13.37
N ILE A 103 4.21 -0.75 -14.16
CA ILE A 103 4.58 -2.11 -14.60
C ILE A 103 5.82 -2.11 -15.49
N THR A 104 5.92 -1.16 -16.42
CA THR A 104 6.92 -1.20 -17.48
C THR A 104 8.21 -0.49 -17.08
N ASN A 105 8.12 0.57 -16.29
CA ASN A 105 9.26 1.43 -15.95
C ASN A 105 9.69 1.25 -14.49
N ASP A 106 8.76 1.27 -13.53
CA ASP A 106 9.10 1.27 -12.10
C ASP A 106 9.44 -0.12 -11.57
N ILE A 107 8.77 -1.17 -12.08
CA ILE A 107 8.93 -2.56 -11.59
C ILE A 107 9.98 -3.33 -12.41
N LYS A 108 10.05 -3.11 -13.73
CA LYS A 108 10.94 -3.87 -14.63
C LYS A 108 12.32 -3.25 -14.85
N LYS A 109 12.41 -1.91 -14.91
CA LYS A 109 13.65 -1.21 -15.31
C LYS A 109 14.36 -0.53 -14.15
N SER A 110 13.59 0.01 -13.21
CA SER A 110 14.08 0.58 -11.96
C SER A 110 13.90 -0.44 -10.82
N PRO A 111 14.77 -0.48 -9.80
CA PRO A 111 14.50 -1.24 -8.58
C PRO A 111 13.45 -0.51 -7.72
N GLY A 112 12.33 -0.09 -8.30
CA GLY A 112 11.26 0.60 -7.59
C GLY A 112 10.61 -0.32 -6.56
N TYR A 113 10.47 0.15 -5.32
CA TYR A 113 9.85 -0.60 -4.23
C TYR A 113 8.33 -0.38 -4.18
N VAL A 114 7.74 0.38 -5.11
CA VAL A 114 6.30 0.66 -5.15
C VAL A 114 5.80 0.66 -6.59
N GLY A 115 4.58 0.16 -6.84
CA GLY A 115 3.89 0.34 -8.11
C GLY A 115 2.38 0.04 -8.02
N ILE A 116 1.63 0.43 -9.06
CA ILE A 116 0.20 0.13 -9.20
C ILE A 116 -0.02 -1.04 -10.16
N VAL A 117 -0.97 -1.90 -9.80
CA VAL A 117 -1.39 -3.05 -10.60
C VAL A 117 -2.90 -3.02 -10.80
N VAL A 118 -3.32 -3.19 -12.05
CA VAL A 118 -4.72 -3.47 -12.39
C VAL A 118 -5.04 -4.91 -12.01
N VAL A 119 -6.18 -5.13 -11.34
CA VAL A 119 -6.60 -6.44 -10.87
C VAL A 119 -7.90 -6.85 -11.55
N ASP A 120 -7.79 -7.88 -12.38
CA ASP A 120 -8.94 -8.39 -13.15
C ASP A 120 -9.68 -9.46 -12.37
N THR A 121 -8.96 -10.30 -11.63
CA THR A 121 -9.57 -11.40 -10.87
C THR A 121 -8.76 -11.71 -9.63
N VAL A 122 -9.42 -11.68 -8.48
CA VAL A 122 -8.88 -12.25 -7.25
C VAL A 122 -9.19 -13.75 -7.24
N GLN A 123 -8.15 -14.57 -7.13
CA GLN A 123 -8.27 -16.02 -7.08
C GLN A 123 -8.56 -16.51 -5.66
N ASP A 124 -7.91 -15.88 -4.66
CA ASP A 124 -7.98 -16.34 -3.29
C ASP A 124 -7.69 -15.21 -2.30
N ILE A 125 -8.36 -15.28 -1.15
CA ILE A 125 -8.00 -14.56 0.07
C ILE A 125 -7.80 -15.62 1.14
N SER A 126 -6.62 -15.62 1.76
CA SER A 126 -6.25 -16.60 2.78
C SER A 126 -5.76 -15.92 4.05
N MET A 127 -6.05 -16.58 5.18
CA MET A 127 -5.44 -16.31 6.47
C MET A 127 -4.63 -17.53 6.87
N SER A 128 -3.33 -17.34 7.06
CA SER A 128 -2.42 -18.40 7.45
C SER A 128 -1.50 -17.91 8.55
N ILE A 129 -1.11 -18.81 9.43
CA ILE A 129 -0.01 -18.57 10.36
C ILE A 129 1.30 -18.54 9.55
N LYS A 130 2.17 -17.59 9.86
CA LYS A 130 3.52 -17.50 9.30
C LYS A 130 4.23 -18.84 9.56
N GLY A 131 4.53 -19.58 8.50
CA GLY A 131 5.21 -20.88 8.63
C GLY A 131 6.54 -20.77 9.38
N HIS A 132 6.94 -21.87 10.03
CA HIS A 132 8.04 -22.13 10.98
C HIS A 132 9.44 -21.51 10.70
N GLU A 133 9.53 -20.23 10.35
CA GLU A 133 10.79 -19.48 10.21
C GLU A 133 11.16 -18.69 11.47
N LEU A 134 10.38 -18.83 12.54
CA LEU A 134 10.66 -18.26 13.86
C LEU A 134 10.98 -19.43 14.81
N ASP A 135 11.95 -19.22 15.69
CA ASP A 135 12.32 -20.17 16.74
C ASP A 135 11.04 -20.69 17.41
N GLN A 136 10.85 -22.02 17.43
CA GLN A 136 9.62 -22.65 17.93
C GLN A 136 9.30 -22.24 19.39
N ASN A 137 10.31 -21.77 20.13
CA ASN A 137 10.21 -21.36 21.52
C ASN A 137 9.45 -20.03 21.71
N ASP A 138 9.39 -19.16 20.70
CA ASP A 138 8.68 -17.87 20.77
C ASP A 138 7.37 -17.87 19.96
N PHE A 139 7.06 -18.98 19.29
CA PHE A 139 5.86 -19.12 18.49
C PHE A 139 4.62 -19.22 19.38
N ASP A 140 3.70 -18.26 19.22
CA ASP A 140 2.46 -18.19 19.96
C ASP A 140 1.30 -17.95 18.97
N PRO A 141 0.50 -18.98 18.63
CA PRO A 141 -0.58 -18.84 17.65
C PRO A 141 -1.69 -17.88 18.10
N GLU A 142 -1.79 -17.57 19.40
CA GLU A 142 -2.72 -16.58 19.95
C GLU A 142 -2.23 -15.14 19.69
N ARG A 143 -0.95 -14.95 19.34
CA ARG A 143 -0.43 -13.62 19.01
C ARG A 143 -0.75 -13.26 17.56
N ARG A 144 -1.53 -12.18 17.40
CA ARG A 144 -1.90 -11.58 16.11
C ARG A 144 -0.74 -11.34 15.15
N PHE A 145 0.47 -11.10 15.67
CA PHE A 145 1.66 -10.91 14.84
C PHE A 145 1.94 -12.08 13.89
N PHE A 146 1.72 -13.33 14.33
CA PHE A 146 2.03 -14.53 13.55
C PHE A 146 1.04 -14.81 12.43
N TRP A 147 -0.16 -14.22 12.47
CA TRP A 147 -1.13 -14.37 11.41
C TRP A 147 -0.78 -13.51 10.18
N GLU A 148 -0.99 -14.03 8.99
CA GLU A 148 -0.80 -13.34 7.73
C GLU A 148 -2.05 -13.44 6.87
N SER A 149 -2.54 -12.29 6.42
CA SER A 149 -3.55 -12.22 5.36
C SER A 149 -2.84 -12.13 4.01
N ARG A 150 -3.30 -12.92 3.04
CA ARG A 150 -2.73 -12.98 1.70
C ARG A 150 -3.82 -12.93 0.65
N ILE A 151 -3.56 -12.22 -0.44
CA ILE A 151 -4.43 -12.13 -1.61
C ILE A 151 -3.67 -12.66 -2.82
N LYS A 152 -4.28 -13.61 -3.53
CA LYS A 152 -3.78 -14.15 -4.80
C LYS A 152 -4.67 -13.63 -5.91
N PHE A 153 -4.10 -13.09 -6.98
CA PHE A 153 -4.85 -12.47 -8.08
C PHE A 153 -4.12 -12.64 -9.42
N ILE A 154 -4.87 -12.45 -10.51
CA ILE A 154 -4.36 -12.34 -11.88
C ILE A 154 -4.38 -10.87 -12.28
N ASN A 155 -3.41 -10.49 -13.13
CA ASN A 155 -3.47 -9.26 -13.90
C ASN A 155 -3.22 -9.56 -15.39
N ASP A 156 -3.58 -8.60 -16.25
CA ASP A 156 -3.36 -8.60 -17.69
C ASP A 156 -1.91 -8.89 -18.14
N GLY A 157 -0.93 -8.74 -17.25
CA GLY A 157 0.49 -8.98 -17.55
C GLY A 157 1.07 -10.31 -17.09
N LEU A 158 0.32 -11.14 -16.37
CA LEU A 158 0.77 -12.41 -15.79
C LEU A 158 2.02 -12.32 -14.89
N TRP A 159 2.30 -11.14 -14.29
CA TRP A 159 3.54 -10.92 -13.54
C TRP A 159 3.51 -11.45 -12.09
N TRP A 160 2.33 -11.87 -11.61
CA TRP A 160 2.08 -12.13 -10.19
C TRP A 160 1.74 -13.59 -9.90
N ASN A 161 2.78 -14.41 -9.72
CA ASN A 161 2.61 -15.82 -9.40
C ASN A 161 2.60 -16.14 -7.90
N ARG A 162 2.76 -15.14 -7.01
CA ARG A 162 2.82 -15.32 -5.55
C ARG A 162 1.73 -14.52 -4.84
N PRO A 163 1.06 -15.11 -3.82
CA PRO A 163 0.12 -14.36 -2.99
C PRO A 163 0.80 -13.17 -2.31
N CYS A 164 0.21 -11.99 -2.45
CA CYS A 164 0.67 -10.75 -1.84
C CYS A 164 0.17 -10.65 -0.41
N LYS A 165 0.99 -10.14 0.51
CA LYS A 165 0.57 -9.91 1.90
C LYS A 165 -0.35 -8.69 1.97
N ASP A 166 -1.52 -8.82 2.59
CA ASP A 166 -2.41 -7.68 2.83
C ASP A 166 -2.40 -7.30 4.31
N MET A 167 -1.80 -6.16 4.63
CA MET A 167 -1.72 -5.69 6.02
C MET A 167 -2.97 -4.95 6.47
N ARG A 168 -3.79 -4.46 5.52
CA ARG A 168 -4.92 -3.56 5.84
C ARG A 168 -6.12 -4.33 6.36
N TRP A 169 -6.39 -5.49 5.75
CA TRP A 169 -7.51 -6.34 6.18
C TRP A 169 -7.11 -7.45 7.13
N LYS A 170 -5.84 -7.50 7.56
CA LYS A 170 -5.35 -8.52 8.48
C LYS A 170 -6.21 -8.61 9.75
N GLN A 171 -6.53 -7.48 10.38
CA GLN A 171 -7.35 -7.49 11.60
C GLN A 171 -8.78 -7.97 11.31
N TYR A 172 -9.39 -7.49 10.22
CA TYR A 172 -10.74 -7.92 9.81
C TYR A 172 -10.79 -9.44 9.58
N TRP A 173 -9.86 -9.98 8.78
CA TRP A 173 -9.83 -11.40 8.48
C TRP A 173 -9.45 -12.26 9.67
N LEU A 174 -8.63 -11.74 10.59
CA LEU A 174 -8.34 -12.39 11.86
C LEU A 174 -9.59 -12.45 12.74
N ASP A 175 -10.34 -11.34 12.86
CA ASP A 175 -11.59 -11.32 13.62
C ASP A 175 -12.64 -12.26 13.01
N VAL A 176 -12.72 -12.34 11.67
CA VAL A 176 -13.56 -13.35 10.99
C VAL A 176 -13.09 -14.76 11.36
N LYS A 177 -11.79 -15.03 11.31
CA LYS A 177 -11.23 -16.36 11.58
C LYS A 177 -11.43 -16.80 13.04
N GLU A 178 -11.26 -15.89 14.00
CA GLU A 178 -11.37 -16.18 15.44
C GLU A 178 -12.82 -16.23 15.93
N ARG A 179 -13.71 -15.38 15.39
CA ARG A 179 -15.05 -15.15 15.98
C ARG A 179 -16.21 -15.57 15.08
N ARG A 180 -15.97 -15.72 13.79
CA ARG A 180 -16.98 -15.99 12.74
C ARG A 180 -16.47 -16.99 11.72
N GLU A 181 -15.74 -18.02 12.19
CA GLU A 181 -15.07 -18.95 11.28
C GLU A 181 -16.03 -19.61 10.28
N HIS A 182 -17.26 -19.91 10.73
CA HIS A 182 -18.33 -20.45 9.89
C HIS A 182 -18.71 -19.54 8.72
N ASP A 183 -18.51 -18.22 8.84
CA ASP A 183 -18.77 -17.24 7.79
C ASP A 183 -17.56 -17.01 6.87
N PHE A 184 -16.38 -17.52 7.21
CA PHE A 184 -15.12 -17.16 6.55
C PHE A 184 -15.19 -17.39 5.03
N GLU A 185 -15.61 -18.59 4.60
CA GLU A 185 -15.70 -18.92 3.18
C GLU A 185 -16.78 -18.10 2.44
N ALA A 186 -17.89 -17.78 3.11
CA ALA A 186 -18.94 -16.96 2.51
C ALA A 186 -18.48 -15.50 2.33
N LEU A 187 -17.86 -14.92 3.36
CA LEU A 187 -17.29 -13.57 3.32
C LEU A 187 -16.15 -13.46 2.32
N LYS A 188 -15.27 -14.47 2.27
CA LYS A 188 -14.21 -14.59 1.27
C LYS A 188 -14.77 -14.56 -0.14
N LYS A 189 -15.75 -15.41 -0.46
CA LYS A 189 -16.41 -15.41 -1.78
C LYS A 189 -17.05 -14.06 -2.10
N LYS A 190 -17.69 -13.42 -1.12
CA LYS A 190 -18.30 -12.10 -1.29
C LYS A 190 -17.25 -11.03 -1.62
N TRP A 191 -16.12 -11.01 -0.90
CA TRP A 191 -15.03 -10.06 -1.16
C TRP A 191 -14.35 -10.31 -2.51
N ILE A 192 -14.07 -11.56 -2.85
CA ILE A 192 -13.51 -11.94 -4.14
C ILE A 192 -14.44 -11.48 -5.27
N SER A 193 -15.73 -11.75 -5.15
CA SER A 193 -16.75 -11.33 -6.11
C SER A 193 -16.85 -9.80 -6.19
N TYR A 194 -16.84 -9.11 -5.05
CA TYR A 194 -16.86 -7.65 -5.04
C TYR A 194 -15.66 -7.08 -5.80
N ILE A 195 -14.44 -7.48 -5.45
CA ILE A 195 -13.22 -6.98 -6.09
C ILE A 195 -13.20 -7.28 -7.59
N SER A 196 -13.59 -8.50 -7.99
CA SER A 196 -13.52 -8.93 -9.39
C SER A 196 -14.61 -8.32 -10.27
N ASN A 197 -15.66 -7.72 -9.68
CA ASN A 197 -16.75 -7.07 -10.41
C ASN A 197 -16.61 -5.53 -10.48
N HIS A 198 -15.50 -4.99 -9.99
CA HIS A 198 -15.25 -3.55 -9.92
C HIS A 198 -13.89 -3.21 -10.53
N HIS A 199 -13.69 -1.95 -10.90
CA HIS A 199 -12.39 -1.47 -11.36
C HIS A 199 -11.43 -1.40 -10.18
N THR A 200 -10.60 -2.44 -10.05
CA THR A 200 -9.72 -2.58 -8.90
C THR A 200 -8.25 -2.34 -9.23
N TYR A 201 -7.62 -1.51 -8.41
CA TYR A 201 -6.19 -1.21 -8.47
C TYR A 201 -5.53 -1.52 -7.13
N PHE A 202 -4.44 -2.29 -7.16
CA PHE A 202 -3.60 -2.54 -5.99
C PHE A 202 -2.34 -1.69 -6.05
N LEU A 203 -2.08 -0.94 -4.98
CA LEU A 203 -0.77 -0.34 -4.74
C LEU A 203 0.09 -1.36 -3.99
N ILE A 204 1.19 -1.78 -4.60
CA ILE A 204 2.04 -2.87 -4.12
C ILE A 204 3.43 -2.34 -3.79
N GLU A 205 3.90 -2.68 -2.59
CA GLU A 205 5.28 -2.55 -2.20
C GLU A 205 6.08 -3.80 -2.57
N PHE A 206 7.18 -3.61 -3.29
CA PHE A 206 8.19 -4.61 -3.59
C PHE A 206 9.35 -4.49 -2.61
N TYR A 207 10.04 -5.60 -2.42
CA TYR A 207 11.30 -5.61 -1.70
C TYR A 207 12.31 -6.34 -2.57
N ALA A 208 12.73 -5.68 -3.65
CA ALA A 208 13.82 -6.19 -4.48
C ALA A 208 15.10 -6.25 -3.64
N ALA A 209 15.86 -7.33 -3.78
CA ALA A 209 17.17 -7.43 -3.17
C ALA A 209 18.12 -6.54 -3.97
N THR A 210 18.55 -5.43 -3.38
CA THR A 210 19.71 -4.67 -3.87
C THR A 210 20.91 -4.93 -2.94
N PRO A 211 22.15 -4.63 -3.36
CA PRO A 211 23.32 -4.79 -2.48
C PRO A 211 23.22 -4.04 -1.14
N ARG A 212 22.37 -3.01 -1.06
CA ARG A 212 22.14 -2.20 0.15
C ARG A 212 20.82 -2.51 0.87
N PHE A 213 19.91 -3.25 0.25
CA PHE A 213 18.57 -3.54 0.79
C PHE A 213 18.24 -5.03 0.58
N PRO A 214 18.25 -5.87 1.63
CA PRO A 214 17.93 -7.29 1.48
C PRO A 214 16.47 -7.46 1.04
N GLY A 215 16.23 -8.35 0.08
CA GLY A 215 14.88 -8.58 -0.44
C GLY A 215 13.96 -9.21 0.61
N LYS A 216 12.69 -8.79 0.67
CA LYS A 216 11.65 -9.54 1.40
C LYS A 216 11.09 -10.63 0.50
N LYS A 217 10.69 -11.75 1.10
CA LYS A 217 10.17 -12.94 0.42
C LYS A 217 8.85 -12.70 -0.34
N TYR A 218 8.07 -11.66 0.01
CA TYR A 218 6.72 -11.43 -0.52
C TYR A 218 6.43 -9.94 -0.76
N PRO A 219 5.75 -9.59 -1.86
CA PRO A 219 5.17 -8.25 -2.07
C PRO A 219 4.05 -7.97 -1.05
N VAL A 220 3.84 -6.69 -0.73
CA VAL A 220 2.84 -6.23 0.25
C VAL A 220 1.84 -5.29 -0.44
N ILE A 221 0.55 -5.50 -0.22
CA ILE A 221 -0.51 -4.59 -0.67
C ILE A 221 -0.64 -3.46 0.35
N SER A 222 -0.37 -2.25 -0.10
CA SER A 222 -0.42 -1.04 0.71
C SER A 222 -1.62 -0.16 0.37
N GLY A 223 -2.28 -0.39 -0.76
CA GLY A 223 -3.54 0.26 -1.13
C GLY A 223 -4.42 -0.65 -2.00
N VAL A 224 -5.74 -0.54 -1.86
CA VAL A 224 -6.75 -1.15 -2.74
C VAL A 224 -7.77 -0.06 -3.03
N HIS A 225 -7.95 0.20 -4.32
CA HIS A 225 -8.91 1.16 -4.81
C HIS A 225 -9.89 0.40 -5.69
N CYS A 226 -11.17 0.43 -5.33
CA CYS A 226 -12.23 -0.35 -5.93
C CYS A 226 -13.37 0.61 -6.26
N PHE A 227 -13.77 0.69 -7.53
CA PHE A 227 -14.76 1.64 -8.04
C PHE A 227 -15.85 0.94 -8.86
#